data_AF-A0A7Y6NCY1-F1
#
_entry.id   AF-A0A7Y6NCY1-F1
#
_cell.length_a   1.000
_cell.length_b   1.000
_cell.length_c   1.000
_cell.angle_alpha   90.00
_cell.angle_beta   90.00
_cell.angle_gamma   90.00
#
_symmetry.space_group_name_H-M   'P 1'
#
loop_
_entity.id
_entity.type
_entity.pdbx_description
1 polymer ?
#
loop_
_entity_poly.entity_id
_entity_poly.type
_entity_poly.pdbx_seq_one_letter_code
_entity_poly.pdbx_strand_id
1 'polypeptide(L)'
;MANPALFRWQAVDSQGALQSGHLLAVDSKNLLLMLAQRDLLPVSWKCEKVWRQSAWTWQHKTDLIRQLATLLKAGLPLAESLILLAEGHPHAGWRALMLALHHRVLSGQPFSQALREWPQIFPPLYPALMEVGELTGQLDVCCSELAQQQTRQQQLWQQVVKALRYPLFILLVAIAVSCGMLLFVLPEFVTVYASFDAPLPAFTAAVMQLSATLQQWGLLLASVLLLVLVGWQQLRRRSASWQRREQRFFLRIPLLAGLWRGSQLTQIYTILQLTQHAGLTLLQGLAAVEVTLSSLLWREAIAALQQHIAAGKPLHQALEQHPLFTALCGQLIRVGEEAGALDLMLARLAEWHEAETRERADTLAASLEPMMMVVIGGIVGTLVIAMYLPVFGLGDAMH
;
A
#
# COMPACT_ATOMS: atom_id res chain seq x y z
N MET A 1 -10.13 -8.88 14.29
CA MET A 1 -9.42 -10.16 14.15
C MET A 1 -8.18 -10.09 15.02
N ALA A 2 -7.92 -11.11 15.83
CA ALA A 2 -6.81 -11.13 16.77
C ALA A 2 -5.47 -11.35 16.04
N ASN A 3 -4.39 -10.78 16.58
CA ASN A 3 -3.04 -10.93 16.02
C ASN A 3 -2.50 -12.32 16.37
N PRO A 4 -1.95 -13.08 15.42
CA PRO A 4 -1.35 -14.37 15.74
C PRO A 4 -0.14 -14.19 16.66
N ALA A 5 -0.04 -15.01 17.69
CA ALA A 5 1.10 -15.09 18.57
C ALA A 5 1.97 -16.29 18.21
N LEU A 6 3.29 -16.09 18.21
CA LEU A 6 4.27 -17.15 18.08
C LEU A 6 4.47 -17.78 19.45
N PHE A 7 4.10 -19.04 19.56
CA PHE A 7 4.32 -19.83 20.76
C PHE A 7 5.46 -20.81 20.50
N ARG A 8 6.40 -20.85 21.43
CA ARG A 8 7.33 -21.97 21.56
C ARG A 8 6.68 -23.02 22.45
N TRP A 9 6.62 -24.26 21.97
CA TRP A 9 5.97 -25.36 22.67
C TRP A 9 6.93 -26.54 22.82
N GLN A 10 6.69 -27.31 23.87
CA GLN A 10 7.26 -28.62 24.12
C GLN A 10 6.10 -29.58 24.37
N ALA A 11 6.07 -30.67 23.62
CA ALA A 11 5.03 -31.68 23.72
C ALA A 11 5.64 -33.07 23.59
N VAL A 12 4.99 -34.08 24.16
CA VAL A 12 5.40 -35.47 24.05
C VAL A 12 4.51 -36.14 23.01
N ASP A 13 5.11 -36.92 22.12
CA ASP A 13 4.36 -37.78 21.20
C ASP A 13 3.84 -39.05 21.87
N SER A 14 3.06 -39.84 21.14
CA SER A 14 2.52 -41.12 21.60
C SER A 14 3.60 -42.16 21.96
N GLN A 15 4.86 -41.94 21.57
CA GLN A 15 6.01 -42.81 21.85
C GLN A 15 6.83 -42.34 23.06
N GLY A 16 6.45 -41.23 23.70
CA GLY A 16 7.16 -40.68 24.85
C GLY A 16 8.34 -39.78 24.50
N ALA A 17 8.56 -39.45 23.21
CA ALA A 17 9.64 -38.58 22.80
C ALA A 17 9.23 -37.10 22.92
N LEU A 18 10.14 -36.29 23.49
CA LEU A 18 9.91 -34.87 23.71
C LEU A 18 10.23 -34.09 22.43
N GLN A 19 9.20 -33.55 21.80
CA GLN A 19 9.30 -32.71 20.62
C GLN A 19 9.17 -31.24 21.01
N SER A 20 9.89 -30.37 20.31
CA SER A 20 9.79 -28.92 20.53
C SER A 20 9.74 -28.17 19.21
N GLY A 21 9.02 -27.05 19.19
CA GLY A 21 8.84 -26.28 17.97
C GLY A 21 8.21 -24.92 18.21
N HIS A 22 7.96 -24.23 17.09
CA HIS A 22 7.24 -22.95 17.08
C HIS A 22 5.95 -23.10 16.28
N LEU A 23 4.84 -22.59 16.81
CA LEU A 23 3.55 -22.56 16.14
C LEU A 23 2.95 -21.15 16.24
N LEU A 24 2.30 -20.71 15.16
CA LEU A 24 1.48 -19.52 15.16
C LEU A 24 0.07 -19.90 15.57
N ALA A 25 -0.41 -19.34 16.67
CA ALA A 25 -1.77 -19.53 17.13
C ALA A 25 -2.36 -18.18 17.56
N VAL A 26 -3.66 -18.02 17.38
CA VAL A 26 -4.35 -16.80 17.82
C VAL A 26 -4.37 -16.72 19.35
N ASP A 27 -4.66 -17.85 20.00
CA ASP A 27 -4.74 -17.99 21.46
C ASP A 27 -4.17 -19.33 21.91
N SER A 28 -3.87 -19.47 23.20
CA SER A 28 -3.37 -20.72 23.80
C SER A 28 -4.32 -21.91 23.57
N LYS A 29 -5.64 -21.69 23.58
CA LYS A 29 -6.64 -22.72 23.25
C LYS A 29 -6.47 -23.27 21.82
N ASN A 30 -6.20 -22.38 20.87
CA ASN A 30 -5.98 -22.77 19.47
C ASN A 30 -4.66 -23.54 19.33
N LEU A 31 -3.61 -23.13 20.06
CA LEU A 31 -2.37 -23.91 20.13
C LEU A 31 -2.60 -25.33 20.65
N LEU A 32 -3.38 -25.49 21.74
CA LEU A 32 -3.68 -26.81 22.30
C LEU A 32 -4.47 -27.68 21.31
N LEU A 33 -5.44 -27.11 20.60
CA LEU A 33 -6.18 -27.82 19.54
C LEU A 33 -5.25 -28.24 18.38
N MET A 34 -4.33 -27.38 17.96
CA MET A 34 -3.37 -27.69 16.90
C MET A 34 -2.37 -28.79 17.34
N LEU A 35 -1.98 -28.84 18.62
CA LEU A 35 -1.15 -29.91 19.16
C LEU A 35 -1.94 -31.22 19.29
N ALA A 36 -3.19 -31.15 19.74
CA ALA A 36 -4.08 -32.31 19.82
C ALA A 36 -4.34 -32.95 18.45
N GLN A 37 -4.51 -32.13 17.39
CA GLN A 37 -4.63 -32.62 16.00
C GLN A 37 -3.37 -33.33 15.47
N ARG A 38 -2.23 -33.17 16.16
CA ARG A 38 -0.95 -33.82 15.82
C ARG A 38 -0.63 -34.99 16.76
N ASP A 39 -1.58 -35.43 17.58
CA ASP A 39 -1.39 -36.44 18.62
C ASP A 39 -0.25 -36.12 19.61
N LEU A 40 -0.01 -34.82 19.85
CA LEU A 40 1.02 -34.31 20.76
C LEU A 40 0.40 -33.87 22.10
N LEU A 41 0.90 -34.43 23.20
CA LEU A 41 0.52 -34.04 24.55
C LEU A 41 1.38 -32.85 25.04
N PRO A 42 0.80 -31.66 25.23
CA PRO A 42 1.55 -30.46 25.58
C PRO A 42 2.12 -30.55 27.01
N VAL A 43 3.43 -30.30 27.15
CA VAL A 43 4.14 -30.25 28.44
C VAL A 43 4.33 -28.82 28.90
N SER A 44 4.81 -27.95 28.00
CA SER A 44 5.01 -26.54 28.28
C SER A 44 4.81 -25.70 27.02
N TRP A 45 4.27 -24.49 27.18
CA TRP A 45 4.18 -23.52 26.09
C TRP A 45 4.43 -22.11 26.61
N LYS A 46 5.17 -21.31 25.82
CA LYS A 46 5.48 -19.92 26.12
C LYS A 46 5.18 -19.05 24.91
N CYS A 47 4.43 -17.98 25.11
CA CYS A 47 4.26 -16.95 24.09
C CYS A 47 5.57 -16.17 23.99
N GLU A 48 6.28 -16.28 22.87
CA GLU A 48 7.52 -15.53 22.64
C GLU A 48 7.23 -14.12 22.13
N LYS A 49 6.38 -14.02 21.10
CA LYS A 49 6.11 -12.75 20.44
C LYS A 49 4.73 -12.73 19.81
N VAL A 50 3.98 -11.66 20.07
CA VAL A 50 2.75 -11.36 19.32
C VAL A 50 3.14 -10.71 18.00
N TRP A 51 2.83 -11.36 16.89
CA TRP A 51 3.10 -10.83 15.56
C TRP A 51 1.96 -9.91 15.13
N ARG A 52 2.17 -8.61 15.32
CA ARG A 52 1.26 -7.57 14.82
C ARG A 52 1.31 -7.51 13.30
N GLN A 53 0.26 -6.98 12.66
CA GLN A 53 0.21 -6.77 11.20
C GLN A 53 1.45 -6.06 10.63
N SER A 54 2.04 -5.12 11.39
CA SER A 54 3.25 -4.39 10.99
C SER A 54 4.54 -5.24 10.94
N ALA A 55 4.55 -6.42 11.56
CA ALA A 55 5.69 -7.34 11.54
C ALA A 55 5.72 -8.20 10.26
N TRP A 56 4.62 -8.24 9.50
CA TRP A 56 4.53 -8.92 8.21
C TRP A 56 4.94 -7.95 7.11
N THR A 57 6.25 -7.79 6.92
CA THR A 57 6.80 -6.92 5.89
C THR A 57 6.48 -7.45 4.50
N TRP A 58 6.07 -6.54 3.63
CA TRP A 58 5.66 -6.85 2.27
C TRP A 58 6.79 -7.38 1.38
N GLN A 59 8.04 -7.05 1.73
CA GLN A 59 9.25 -7.56 1.09
C GLN A 59 9.35 -9.08 1.22
N HIS A 60 9.29 -9.61 2.46
CA HIS A 60 9.34 -11.06 2.70
C HIS A 60 8.19 -11.80 2.00
N LYS A 61 7.01 -11.17 1.93
CA LYS A 61 5.87 -11.74 1.21
C LYS A 61 6.13 -11.87 -0.29
N THR A 62 6.72 -10.85 -0.90
CA THR A 62 7.06 -10.85 -2.33
C THR A 62 8.18 -11.84 -2.61
N ASP A 63 9.19 -11.89 -1.74
CA ASP A 63 10.30 -12.82 -1.87
C ASP A 63 9.87 -14.27 -1.67
N LEU A 64 8.95 -14.54 -0.73
CA LEU A 64 8.34 -15.86 -0.54
C LEU A 64 7.66 -16.34 -1.82
N ILE A 65 6.79 -15.54 -2.44
CA ILE A 65 6.13 -15.94 -3.68
C ILE A 65 7.11 -16.06 -4.85
N ARG A 66 8.13 -15.20 -4.92
CA ARG A 66 9.18 -15.27 -5.94
C ARG A 66 9.97 -16.56 -5.84
N GLN A 67 10.43 -16.92 -4.65
CA GLN A 67 11.18 -18.15 -4.41
C GLN A 67 10.29 -19.38 -4.63
N LEU A 68 9.03 -19.31 -4.19
CA LEU A 68 8.05 -20.36 -4.48
C LEU A 68 7.86 -20.57 -5.98
N ALA A 69 7.70 -19.50 -6.76
CA ALA A 69 7.61 -19.57 -8.22
C ALA A 69 8.84 -20.27 -8.83
N THR A 70 10.05 -19.92 -8.36
CA THR A 70 11.30 -20.52 -8.84
C THR A 70 11.36 -22.02 -8.55
N LEU A 71 10.97 -22.45 -7.33
CA LEU A 71 10.98 -23.87 -6.94
C LEU A 71 9.93 -24.67 -7.71
N LEU A 72 8.71 -24.14 -7.84
CA LEU A 72 7.65 -24.77 -8.62
C LEU A 72 8.04 -24.90 -10.11
N LYS A 73 8.66 -23.86 -10.68
CA LYS A 73 9.17 -23.88 -12.05
C LYS A 73 10.32 -24.88 -12.24
N ALA A 74 11.09 -25.15 -11.19
CA ALA A 74 12.09 -26.21 -11.17
C ALA A 74 11.50 -27.62 -11.02
N GLY A 75 10.16 -27.74 -10.91
CA GLY A 75 9.44 -29.00 -10.83
C GLY A 75 9.31 -29.55 -9.41
N LEU A 76 9.67 -28.79 -8.37
CA LEU A 76 9.48 -29.24 -7.00
C LEU A 76 7.98 -29.22 -6.64
N PRO A 77 7.47 -30.25 -5.94
CA PRO A 77 6.12 -30.23 -5.38
C PRO A 77 5.91 -29.03 -4.44
N LEU A 78 4.68 -28.51 -4.40
CA LEU A 78 4.33 -27.35 -3.58
C LEU A 78 4.63 -27.57 -2.09
N ALA A 79 4.28 -28.75 -1.57
CA ALA A 79 4.50 -29.10 -0.17
C ALA A 79 6.00 -29.11 0.19
N GLU A 80 6.85 -29.68 -0.65
CA GLU A 80 8.31 -29.70 -0.46
C GLU A 80 8.92 -28.30 -0.56
N SER A 81 8.45 -27.52 -1.55
CA SER A 81 8.87 -26.13 -1.73
C SER A 81 8.63 -25.30 -0.47
N LEU A 82 7.47 -25.46 0.19
CA LEU A 82 7.15 -24.75 1.43
C LEU A 82 8.07 -25.12 2.61
N ILE A 83 8.53 -26.37 2.70
CA ILE A 83 9.51 -26.79 3.72
C ILE A 83 10.86 -26.14 3.46
N LEU A 84 11.36 -26.23 2.23
CA LEU A 84 12.67 -25.68 1.85
C LEU A 84 12.73 -24.16 2.14
N LEU A 85 11.65 -23.44 1.80
CA LEU A 85 11.53 -22.01 2.11
C LEU A 85 11.48 -21.76 3.63
N ALA A 86 10.83 -22.62 4.40
CA ALA A 86 10.78 -22.50 5.86
C ALA A 86 12.16 -22.71 6.51
N GLU A 87 12.98 -23.65 6.01
CA GLU A 87 14.32 -23.90 6.54
C GLU A 87 15.28 -22.73 6.30
N GLY A 88 15.19 -22.12 5.12
CA GLY A 88 16.06 -21.01 4.72
C GLY A 88 15.69 -19.63 5.29
N HIS A 89 14.53 -19.47 5.94
CA HIS A 89 14.02 -18.15 6.30
C HIS A 89 14.51 -17.66 7.68
N PRO A 90 15.11 -16.45 7.80
CA PRO A 90 15.72 -15.99 9.05
C PRO A 90 14.68 -15.82 10.18
N HIS A 91 13.49 -15.31 9.85
CA HIS A 91 12.46 -14.98 10.83
C HIS A 91 11.57 -16.16 11.23
N ALA A 92 11.53 -16.48 12.53
CA ALA A 92 10.75 -17.61 13.07
C ALA A 92 9.23 -17.54 12.79
N GLY A 93 8.64 -16.34 12.72
CA GLY A 93 7.23 -16.19 12.38
C GLY A 93 6.91 -16.63 10.95
N TRP A 94 7.75 -16.26 9.98
CA TRP A 94 7.62 -16.70 8.60
C TRP A 94 7.87 -18.21 8.44
N ARG A 95 8.84 -18.77 9.18
CA ARG A 95 9.06 -20.23 9.22
C ARG A 95 7.81 -20.96 9.71
N ALA A 96 7.24 -20.52 10.83
CA ALA A 96 6.02 -21.11 11.38
C ALA A 96 4.82 -20.97 10.43
N LEU A 97 4.70 -19.84 9.70
CA LEU A 97 3.67 -19.65 8.69
C LEU A 97 3.82 -20.64 7.53
N MET A 98 5.02 -20.77 6.96
CA MET A 98 5.28 -21.69 5.85
C MET A 98 5.07 -23.15 6.26
N LEU A 99 5.51 -23.53 7.46
CA LEU A 99 5.21 -24.84 8.02
C LEU A 99 3.70 -25.04 8.20
N ALA A 100 2.97 -24.04 8.70
CA ALA A 100 1.51 -24.14 8.82
C ALA A 100 0.84 -24.35 7.45
N LEU A 101 1.22 -23.58 6.43
CA LEU A 101 0.73 -23.75 5.05
C LEU A 101 1.09 -25.13 4.48
N HIS A 102 2.32 -25.60 4.71
CA HIS A 102 2.76 -26.94 4.30
C HIS A 102 1.85 -28.03 4.88
N HIS A 103 1.55 -27.99 6.18
CA HIS A 103 0.68 -28.98 6.82
C HIS A 103 -0.74 -28.97 6.24
N ARG A 104 -1.28 -27.79 5.92
CA ARG A 104 -2.60 -27.67 5.25
C ARG A 104 -2.58 -28.33 3.87
N VAL A 105 -1.60 -27.98 3.05
CA VAL A 105 -1.45 -28.55 1.69
C VAL A 105 -1.26 -30.06 1.75
N LEU A 106 -0.44 -30.56 2.68
CA LEU A 106 -0.18 -32.00 2.84
C LEU A 106 -1.43 -32.77 3.32
N SER A 107 -2.31 -32.12 4.10
CA SER A 107 -3.62 -32.66 4.47
C SER A 107 -4.66 -32.68 3.34
N GLY A 108 -4.29 -32.25 2.13
CA GLY A 108 -5.16 -32.22 0.95
C GLY A 108 -6.00 -30.94 0.80
N GLN A 109 -5.79 -29.93 1.66
CA GLN A 109 -6.45 -28.63 1.49
C GLN A 109 -5.79 -27.85 0.34
N PRO A 110 -6.56 -27.22 -0.57
CA PRO A 110 -6.00 -26.33 -1.58
C PRO A 110 -5.19 -25.21 -0.93
N PHE A 111 -4.03 -24.90 -1.49
CA PHE A 111 -3.16 -23.80 -1.11
C PHE A 111 -3.88 -22.46 -1.14
N SER A 112 -4.74 -22.22 -2.14
CA SER A 112 -5.57 -21.01 -2.16
C SER A 112 -6.43 -20.86 -0.90
N GLN A 113 -7.03 -21.95 -0.41
CA GLN A 113 -7.81 -21.95 0.82
C GLN A 113 -6.92 -21.79 2.06
N ALA A 114 -5.76 -22.44 2.09
CA ALA A 114 -4.80 -22.28 3.18
C ALA A 114 -4.34 -20.81 3.31
N LEU A 115 -4.15 -20.09 2.21
CA LEU A 115 -3.82 -18.66 2.22
C LEU A 115 -4.99 -17.79 2.73
N ARG A 116 -6.24 -18.16 2.46
CA ARG A 116 -7.44 -17.44 2.95
C ARG A 116 -7.58 -17.45 4.47
N GLU A 117 -6.98 -18.44 5.17
CA GLU A 117 -6.93 -18.47 6.63
C GLU A 117 -6.08 -17.32 7.22
N TRP A 118 -5.22 -16.71 6.40
CA TRP A 118 -4.29 -15.65 6.81
C TRP A 118 -4.52 -14.33 6.05
N PRO A 119 -5.74 -13.74 6.10
CA PRO A 119 -6.09 -12.55 5.32
C PRO A 119 -5.31 -11.29 5.73
N GLN A 120 -4.73 -11.31 6.94
CA GLN A 120 -3.87 -10.24 7.45
C GLN A 120 -2.48 -10.24 6.81
N ILE A 121 -2.03 -11.39 6.30
CA ILE A 121 -0.73 -11.59 5.67
C ILE A 121 -0.90 -11.62 4.15
N PHE A 122 -1.89 -12.36 3.65
CA PHE A 122 -2.20 -12.53 2.25
C PHE A 122 -3.52 -11.82 1.90
N PRO A 123 -3.46 -10.62 1.28
CA PRO A 123 -4.63 -9.92 0.76
C PRO A 123 -5.35 -10.75 -0.31
N PRO A 124 -6.63 -10.46 -0.61
CA PRO A 124 -7.48 -11.27 -1.49
C PRO A 124 -6.90 -11.64 -2.87
N LEU A 125 -6.04 -10.80 -3.44
CA LEU A 125 -5.29 -11.06 -4.68
C LEU A 125 -4.53 -12.40 -4.66
N TYR A 126 -3.90 -12.73 -3.53
CA TYR A 126 -3.02 -13.90 -3.40
C TYR A 126 -3.81 -15.21 -3.52
N PRO A 127 -4.79 -15.49 -2.63
CA PRO A 127 -5.56 -16.72 -2.75
C PRO A 127 -6.35 -16.80 -4.06
N ALA A 128 -6.83 -15.67 -4.60
CA ALA A 128 -7.56 -15.67 -5.89
C ALA A 128 -6.67 -16.10 -7.06
N LEU A 129 -5.45 -15.59 -7.17
CA LEU A 129 -4.52 -16.03 -8.22
C LEU A 129 -4.01 -17.45 -8.00
N MET A 130 -3.80 -17.87 -6.74
CA MET A 130 -3.42 -19.26 -6.46
C MET A 130 -4.54 -20.24 -6.83
N GLU A 131 -5.80 -19.88 -6.59
CA GLU A 131 -6.95 -20.69 -6.99
C GLU A 131 -7.01 -20.87 -8.52
N VAL A 132 -6.74 -19.81 -9.28
CA VAL A 132 -6.60 -19.87 -10.74
C VAL A 132 -5.46 -20.82 -11.14
N GLY A 133 -4.29 -20.71 -10.49
CA GLY A 133 -3.15 -21.58 -10.76
C GLY A 133 -3.40 -23.04 -10.39
N GLU A 134 -4.15 -23.31 -9.33
CA GLU A 134 -4.54 -24.67 -8.91
C GLU A 134 -5.49 -25.32 -9.91
N LEU A 135 -6.51 -24.58 -10.36
CA LEU A 135 -7.50 -25.07 -11.31
C LEU A 135 -6.90 -25.35 -12.69
N THR A 136 -5.88 -24.60 -13.08
CA THR A 136 -5.25 -24.69 -14.40
C THR A 136 -3.94 -25.49 -14.39
N GLY A 137 -3.46 -25.89 -13.22
CA GLY A 137 -2.16 -26.57 -13.04
C GLY A 137 -0.95 -25.66 -13.26
N GLN A 138 -1.14 -24.35 -13.38
CA GLN A 138 -0.10 -23.35 -13.68
C GLN A 138 0.24 -22.49 -12.46
N LEU A 139 0.41 -23.14 -11.30
CA LEU A 139 0.77 -22.47 -10.05
C LEU A 139 2.10 -21.72 -10.15
N ASP A 140 3.07 -22.27 -10.87
CA ASP A 140 4.38 -21.67 -11.12
C ASP A 140 4.27 -20.34 -11.87
N VAL A 141 3.48 -20.31 -12.96
CA VAL A 141 3.22 -19.11 -13.76
C VAL A 141 2.49 -18.06 -12.92
N CYS A 142 1.41 -18.46 -12.23
CA CYS A 142 0.63 -17.54 -11.40
C CYS A 142 1.46 -16.95 -10.24
N CYS A 143 2.34 -17.74 -9.62
CA CYS A 143 3.27 -17.25 -8.61
C CYS A 143 4.29 -16.28 -9.20
N SER A 144 4.86 -16.59 -10.37
CA SER A 144 5.85 -15.75 -11.03
C SER A 144 5.29 -14.36 -11.35
N GLU A 145 4.10 -14.34 -11.92
CA GLU A 145 3.39 -13.13 -12.34
C GLU A 145 2.93 -12.30 -11.14
N LEU A 146 2.41 -12.96 -10.09
CA LEU A 146 2.12 -12.29 -8.82
C LEU A 146 3.39 -11.67 -8.22
N ALA A 147 4.51 -12.38 -8.18
CA ALA A 147 5.77 -11.84 -7.67
C ALA A 147 6.27 -10.65 -8.50
N GLN A 148 6.13 -10.70 -9.82
CA GLN A 148 6.53 -9.62 -10.71
C GLN A 148 5.64 -8.38 -10.52
N GLN A 149 4.32 -8.56 -10.50
CA GLN A 149 3.34 -7.50 -10.25
C GLN A 149 3.60 -6.80 -8.90
N GLN A 150 3.85 -7.58 -7.83
CA GLN A 150 4.17 -7.01 -6.52
C GLN A 150 5.53 -6.28 -6.57
N THR A 151 6.56 -6.87 -7.18
CA THR A 151 7.87 -6.18 -7.32
C THR A 151 7.72 -4.82 -8.03
N ARG A 152 6.92 -4.74 -9.10
CA ARG A 152 6.64 -3.50 -9.84
C ARG A 152 5.91 -2.48 -8.96
N GLN A 153 4.85 -2.89 -8.24
CA GLN A 153 4.14 -2.00 -7.31
C GLN A 153 5.06 -1.45 -6.21
N GLN A 154 5.98 -2.26 -5.69
CA GLN A 154 6.97 -1.79 -4.71
C GLN A 154 7.95 -0.80 -5.31
N GLN A 155 8.44 -1.04 -6.52
CA GLN A 155 9.35 -0.11 -7.18
C GLN A 155 8.67 1.25 -7.38
N LEU A 156 7.41 1.28 -7.82
CA LEU A 156 6.62 2.51 -7.92
C LEU A 156 6.49 3.21 -6.57
N TRP A 157 6.11 2.49 -5.52
CA TRP A 157 5.98 3.08 -4.18
C TRP A 157 7.32 3.60 -3.63
N GLN A 158 8.40 2.86 -3.84
CA GLN A 158 9.74 3.28 -3.45
C GLN A 158 10.21 4.51 -4.24
N GLN A 159 9.88 4.62 -5.52
CA GLN A 159 10.15 5.81 -6.32
C GLN A 159 9.44 7.02 -5.73
N VAL A 160 8.14 6.91 -5.43
CA VAL A 160 7.36 7.99 -4.78
C VAL A 160 7.97 8.38 -3.44
N VAL A 161 8.31 7.42 -2.58
CA VAL A 161 8.90 7.72 -1.27
C VAL A 161 10.30 8.32 -1.38
N LYS A 162 11.11 7.87 -2.33
CA LYS A 162 12.43 8.46 -2.60
C LYS A 162 12.28 9.91 -3.08
N ALA A 163 11.34 10.17 -3.99
CA ALA A 163 11.05 11.51 -4.50
C ALA A 163 10.58 12.47 -3.41
N LEU A 164 9.79 12.00 -2.43
CA LEU A 164 9.30 12.84 -1.33
C LEU A 164 10.33 13.07 -0.21
N ARG A 165 11.36 12.21 -0.09
CA ARG A 165 12.33 12.29 1.00
C ARG A 165 13.14 13.59 0.98
N TYR A 166 13.62 13.97 -0.20
CA TYR A 166 14.43 15.18 -0.38
C TYR A 166 13.63 16.48 -0.11
N PRO A 167 12.44 16.69 -0.70
CA PRO A 167 11.55 17.79 -0.36
C PRO A 167 11.26 17.91 1.13
N LEU A 168 10.93 16.80 1.79
CA LEU A 168 10.58 16.80 3.21
C LEU A 168 11.78 17.18 4.09
N PHE A 169 12.98 16.69 3.75
CA PHE A 169 14.20 17.04 4.48
C PHE A 169 14.50 18.53 4.38
N ILE A 170 14.48 19.11 3.19
CA ILE A 170 14.76 20.54 3.01
C ILE A 170 13.67 21.39 3.65
N LEU A 171 12.40 21.03 3.50
CA LEU A 171 11.30 21.72 4.16
C LEU A 171 11.48 21.72 5.69
N LEU A 172 11.88 20.60 6.27
CA LEU A 172 12.16 20.49 7.70
C LEU A 172 13.30 21.44 8.10
N VAL A 173 14.40 21.47 7.35
CA VAL A 173 15.52 22.39 7.61
C VAL A 173 15.07 23.84 7.47
N ALA A 174 14.32 24.19 6.42
CA ALA A 174 13.82 25.55 6.19
C ALA A 174 12.89 26.01 7.32
N ILE A 175 11.97 25.14 7.78
CA ILE A 175 11.10 25.41 8.92
C ILE A 175 11.91 25.54 10.20
N ALA A 176 12.89 24.66 10.45
CA ALA A 176 13.73 24.73 11.64
C ALA A 176 14.53 26.04 11.71
N VAL A 177 15.17 26.44 10.61
CA VAL A 177 15.90 27.72 10.50
C VAL A 177 14.93 28.89 10.68
N SER A 178 13.77 28.86 10.03
CA SER A 178 12.77 29.93 10.15
C SER A 178 12.25 30.06 11.58
N CYS A 179 11.97 28.95 12.24
CA CYS A 179 11.53 28.92 13.64
C CYS A 179 12.62 29.49 14.57
N GLY A 180 13.88 29.07 14.40
CA GLY A 180 15.00 29.61 15.18
C GLY A 180 15.18 31.13 15.00
N MET A 181 15.08 31.62 13.77
CA MET A 181 15.14 33.06 13.50
C MET A 181 13.99 33.83 14.16
N LEU A 182 12.76 33.33 14.08
CA LEU A 182 11.59 33.97 14.70
C LEU A 182 11.62 33.92 16.23
N LEU A 183 12.18 32.87 16.82
CA LEU A 183 12.21 32.66 18.27
C LEU A 183 13.36 33.38 18.97
N PHE A 184 14.54 33.47 18.34
CA PHE A 184 15.74 34.00 18.97
C PHE A 184 16.15 35.36 18.41
N VAL A 185 16.05 35.54 17.09
CA VAL A 185 16.63 36.73 16.43
C VAL A 185 15.62 37.86 16.34
N LEU A 186 14.38 37.57 15.94
CA LEU A 186 13.35 38.59 15.79
C LEU A 186 13.00 39.33 17.11
N PRO A 187 12.96 38.68 18.29
CA PRO A 187 12.67 39.38 19.55
C PRO A 187 13.73 40.42 19.92
N GLU A 188 15.01 40.19 19.61
CA GLU A 188 16.09 41.15 19.84
C GLU A 188 15.90 42.43 18.99
N PHE A 189 15.32 42.31 17.79
CA PHE A 189 14.96 43.50 17.00
C PHE A 189 13.77 44.25 17.58
N VAL A 190 12.81 43.54 18.17
CA VAL A 190 11.65 44.14 18.82
C VAL A 190 12.06 44.93 20.07
N THR A 191 12.99 44.41 20.89
CA THR A 191 13.50 45.12 22.08
C THR A 191 14.23 46.41 21.69
N VAL A 192 15.01 46.38 20.60
CA VAL A 192 15.65 47.59 20.04
C VAL A 192 14.61 48.61 19.59
N TYR A 193 13.58 48.19 18.84
CA TYR A 193 12.49 49.08 18.41
C TYR A 193 11.74 49.73 19.57
N ALA A 194 11.46 48.96 20.62
CA ALA A 194 10.81 49.46 21.83
C ALA A 194 11.65 50.54 22.54
N SER A 195 12.98 50.52 22.40
CA SER A 195 13.86 51.56 22.96
C SER A 195 13.81 52.89 22.20
N PHE A 196 13.33 52.89 20.95
CA PHE A 196 13.18 54.09 20.11
C PHE A 196 11.74 54.64 20.06
N ASP A 197 10.81 54.08 20.86
CA ASP A 197 9.38 54.43 20.86
C ASP A 197 8.70 54.35 19.46
N ALA A 198 9.31 53.59 18.55
CA ALA A 198 8.83 53.42 17.18
C ALA A 198 7.87 52.22 17.07
N PRO A 199 6.72 52.35 16.40
CA PRO A 199 5.84 51.21 16.15
C PRO A 199 6.50 50.25 15.15
N LEU A 200 6.38 48.95 15.42
CA LEU A 200 6.85 47.90 14.52
C LEU A 200 6.10 47.96 13.18
N PRO A 201 6.77 47.70 12.04
CA PRO A 201 6.08 47.57 10.76
C PRO A 201 4.98 46.50 10.80
N ALA A 202 3.84 46.78 10.16
CA ALA A 202 2.64 45.93 10.21
C ALA A 202 2.90 44.48 9.76
N PHE A 203 3.80 44.29 8.78
CA PHE A 203 4.18 42.97 8.29
C PHE A 203 4.91 42.15 9.36
N THR A 204 5.87 42.76 10.06
CA THR A 204 6.64 42.10 11.14
C THR A 204 5.77 41.77 12.34
N ALA A 205 4.85 42.68 12.69
CA ALA A 205 3.86 42.46 13.74
C ALA A 205 2.91 41.29 13.41
N ALA A 206 2.47 41.17 12.15
CA ALA A 206 1.62 40.06 11.70
C ALA A 206 2.35 38.71 11.80
N VAL A 207 3.62 38.64 11.39
CA VAL A 207 4.44 37.43 11.51
C VAL A 207 4.65 37.03 12.97
N MET A 208 4.88 37.99 13.87
CA MET A 208 4.98 37.75 15.31
C MET A 208 3.69 37.19 15.91
N GLN A 209 2.53 37.76 15.55
CA GLN A 209 1.23 37.23 15.99
C GLN A 209 0.98 35.80 15.50
N LEU A 210 1.36 35.50 14.26
CA LEU A 210 1.23 34.17 13.66
C LEU A 210 2.17 33.15 14.34
N SER A 211 3.39 33.57 14.69
CA SER A 211 4.33 32.75 15.47
C SER A 211 3.83 32.47 16.90
N ALA A 212 3.33 33.50 17.59
CA ALA A 212 2.81 33.37 18.96
C ALA A 212 1.56 32.48 19.01
N THR A 213 0.67 32.60 18.02
CA THR A 213 -0.49 31.71 17.90
C THR A 213 -0.09 30.28 17.55
N LEU A 214 0.90 30.06 16.68
CA LEU A 214 1.43 28.72 16.40
C LEU A 214 2.08 28.06 17.63
N GLN A 215 2.77 28.83 18.48
CA GLN A 215 3.37 28.30 19.72
C GLN A 215 2.31 27.93 20.75
N GLN A 216 1.27 28.77 20.91
CA GLN A 216 0.20 28.54 21.87
C GLN A 216 -0.79 27.45 21.43
N TRP A 217 -1.14 27.44 20.15
CA TRP A 217 -2.15 26.52 19.58
C TRP A 217 -1.53 25.33 18.86
N GLY A 218 -0.20 25.23 18.72
CA GLY A 218 0.46 24.18 17.94
C GLY A 218 0.14 22.77 18.43
N LEU A 219 0.17 22.54 19.74
CA LEU A 219 -0.22 21.26 20.35
C LEU A 219 -1.72 20.96 20.17
N LEU A 220 -2.56 21.99 20.22
CA LEU A 220 -4.01 21.89 20.02
C LEU A 220 -4.35 21.59 18.54
N LEU A 221 -3.68 22.26 17.59
CA LEU A 221 -3.81 22.01 16.16
C LEU A 221 -3.30 20.61 15.79
N ALA A 222 -2.16 20.19 16.34
CA ALA A 222 -1.62 18.84 16.12
C ALA A 222 -2.56 17.75 16.66
N SER A 223 -3.15 17.95 17.85
CA SER A 223 -4.11 17.01 18.42
C SER A 223 -5.45 16.99 17.68
N VAL A 224 -5.95 18.14 17.22
CA VAL A 224 -7.13 18.22 16.34
C VAL A 224 -6.86 17.54 15.01
N LEU A 225 -5.71 17.75 14.38
CA LEU A 225 -5.32 17.08 13.15
C LEU A 225 -5.27 15.56 13.33
N LEU A 226 -4.70 15.09 14.44
CA LEU A 226 -4.67 13.66 14.79
C LEU A 226 -6.09 13.10 14.97
N LEU A 227 -6.96 13.81 15.69
CA LEU A 227 -8.36 13.44 15.87
C LEU A 227 -9.13 13.39 14.56
N VAL A 228 -8.90 14.35 13.66
CA VAL A 228 -9.48 14.37 12.31
C VAL A 228 -8.97 13.18 11.50
N LEU A 229 -7.68 12.87 11.55
CA LEU A 229 -7.09 11.69 10.87
C LEU A 229 -7.67 10.37 11.39
N VAL A 230 -7.78 10.22 12.71
CA VAL A 230 -8.35 9.01 13.33
C VAL A 230 -9.84 8.91 13.05
N GLY A 231 -10.58 10.01 13.17
CA GLY A 231 -12.01 10.10 12.84
C GLY A 231 -12.26 9.79 11.37
N TRP A 232 -11.44 10.34 10.47
CA TRP A 232 -11.43 10.04 9.04
C TRP A 232 -11.18 8.55 8.78
N GLN A 233 -10.18 7.94 9.40
CA GLN A 233 -9.91 6.51 9.27
C GLN A 233 -11.07 5.64 9.79
N GLN A 234 -11.69 6.00 10.91
CA GLN A 234 -12.88 5.29 11.42
C GLN A 234 -14.07 5.43 10.48
N LEU A 235 -14.31 6.63 9.93
CA LEU A 235 -15.42 6.90 9.03
C LEU A 235 -15.24 6.16 7.70
N ARG A 236 -13.99 6.12 7.17
CA ARG A 236 -13.60 5.25 6.05
C ARG A 236 -13.96 3.80 6.33
N ARG A 237 -13.65 3.27 7.51
CA ARG A 237 -13.92 1.85 7.84
C ARG A 237 -15.41 1.54 7.99
N ARG A 238 -16.22 2.51 8.44
CA ARG A 238 -17.64 2.29 8.75
C ARG A 238 -18.59 2.59 7.58
N SER A 239 -18.24 3.48 6.66
CA SER A 239 -19.19 3.95 5.64
C SER A 239 -18.70 3.75 4.21
N ALA A 240 -19.36 2.82 3.51
CA ALA A 240 -19.16 2.58 2.08
C ALA A 240 -19.47 3.83 1.22
N SER A 241 -20.47 4.63 1.61
CA SER A 241 -20.82 5.86 0.89
C SER A 241 -19.74 6.94 1.03
N TRP A 242 -19.08 6.98 2.18
CA TRP A 242 -17.97 7.88 2.45
C TRP A 242 -16.71 7.48 1.67
N GLN A 243 -16.40 6.17 1.63
CA GLN A 243 -15.36 5.62 0.77
C GLN A 243 -15.57 5.98 -0.72
N ARG A 244 -16.82 5.92 -1.22
CA ARG A 244 -17.13 6.33 -2.60
C ARG A 244 -16.86 7.81 -2.86
N ARG A 245 -17.30 8.70 -1.96
CA ARG A 245 -17.11 10.16 -2.13
C ARG A 245 -15.64 10.53 -2.16
N GLU A 246 -14.89 9.93 -1.27
CA GLU A 246 -13.45 10.12 -1.17
C GLU A 246 -12.70 9.58 -2.39
N GLN A 247 -13.02 8.37 -2.85
CA GLN A 247 -12.40 7.80 -4.06
C GLN A 247 -12.70 8.67 -5.29
N ARG A 248 -13.92 9.21 -5.40
CA ARG A 248 -14.27 10.19 -6.45
C ARG A 248 -13.51 11.50 -6.31
N PHE A 249 -13.23 11.95 -5.09
CA PHE A 249 -12.40 13.13 -4.85
C PHE A 249 -10.94 12.92 -5.27
N PHE A 250 -10.35 11.78 -4.94
CA PHE A 250 -9.00 11.43 -5.42
C PHE A 250 -8.90 11.39 -6.95
N LEU A 251 -9.97 10.94 -7.64
CA LEU A 251 -10.05 10.97 -9.10
C LEU A 251 -10.20 12.38 -9.71
N ARG A 252 -10.44 13.42 -8.90
CA ARG A 252 -10.49 14.83 -9.36
C ARG A 252 -9.15 15.54 -9.29
N ILE A 253 -8.18 15.00 -8.54
CA ILE A 253 -6.85 15.60 -8.44
C ILE A 253 -6.06 15.13 -9.67
N PRO A 254 -5.80 15.99 -10.68
CA PRO A 254 -5.33 15.54 -12.00
C PRO A 254 -4.03 14.73 -11.92
N LEU A 255 -3.13 15.13 -11.01
CA LEU A 255 -1.85 14.49 -10.77
C LEU A 255 -1.96 13.10 -10.12
N LEU A 256 -2.81 12.95 -9.09
CA LEU A 256 -2.96 11.68 -8.36
C LEU A 256 -3.97 10.73 -9.03
N ALA A 257 -4.95 11.27 -9.75
CA ALA A 257 -5.99 10.51 -10.43
C ALA A 257 -5.40 9.61 -11.51
N GLY A 258 -4.45 10.11 -12.30
CA GLY A 258 -3.76 9.34 -13.34
C GLY A 258 -2.98 8.15 -12.79
N LEU A 259 -2.23 8.36 -11.69
CA LEU A 259 -1.50 7.29 -11.01
C LEU A 259 -2.44 6.23 -10.43
N TRP A 260 -3.48 6.67 -9.74
CA TRP A 260 -4.38 5.73 -9.07
C TRP A 260 -5.19 4.93 -10.08
N ARG A 261 -5.75 5.59 -11.12
CA ARG A 261 -6.46 4.93 -12.21
C ARG A 261 -5.55 3.96 -12.96
N GLY A 262 -4.35 4.41 -13.35
CA GLY A 262 -3.38 3.59 -14.06
C GLY A 262 -2.99 2.34 -13.27
N SER A 263 -2.71 2.48 -11.98
CA SER A 263 -2.41 1.34 -11.10
C SER A 263 -3.54 0.32 -11.01
N GLN A 264 -4.81 0.75 -10.96
CA GLN A 264 -5.95 -0.18 -10.94
C GLN A 264 -6.16 -0.84 -12.30
N LEU A 265 -6.02 -0.11 -13.41
CA LEU A 265 -6.15 -0.67 -14.76
C LEU A 265 -5.06 -1.68 -15.07
N THR A 266 -3.80 -1.41 -14.73
CA THR A 266 -2.70 -2.40 -14.83
C THR A 266 -3.07 -3.67 -14.07
N GLN A 267 -3.52 -3.56 -12.82
CA GLN A 267 -3.91 -4.73 -12.02
C GLN A 267 -5.07 -5.51 -12.64
N ILE A 268 -6.11 -4.83 -13.13
CA ILE A 268 -7.27 -5.46 -13.78
C ILE A 268 -6.81 -6.23 -15.02
N TYR A 269 -6.07 -5.59 -15.93
CA TYR A 269 -5.68 -6.20 -17.19
C TYR A 269 -4.64 -7.31 -17.03
N THR A 270 -3.72 -7.20 -16.08
CA THR A 270 -2.80 -8.30 -15.75
C THR A 270 -3.57 -9.53 -15.29
N ILE A 271 -4.54 -9.39 -14.37
CA ILE A 271 -5.31 -10.56 -13.89
C ILE A 271 -6.16 -11.15 -15.02
N LEU A 272 -6.79 -10.31 -15.84
CA LEU A 272 -7.55 -10.77 -17.00
C LEU A 272 -6.65 -11.50 -18.01
N GLN A 273 -5.48 -10.95 -18.34
CA GLN A 273 -4.51 -11.60 -19.21
C GLN A 273 -4.08 -12.96 -18.66
N LEU A 274 -3.73 -13.05 -17.37
CA LEU A 274 -3.31 -14.31 -16.74
C LEU A 274 -4.41 -15.36 -16.76
N THR A 275 -5.63 -14.97 -16.38
CA THR A 275 -6.77 -15.89 -16.37
C THR A 275 -7.14 -16.36 -17.78
N GLN A 276 -7.08 -15.47 -18.79
CA GLN A 276 -7.30 -15.83 -20.19
C GLN A 276 -6.20 -16.77 -20.72
N HIS A 277 -4.93 -16.47 -20.43
CA HIS A 277 -3.81 -17.32 -20.86
C HIS A 277 -3.87 -18.72 -20.22
N ALA A 278 -4.38 -18.80 -18.99
CA ALA A 278 -4.61 -20.06 -18.29
C ALA A 278 -5.88 -20.80 -18.76
N GLY A 279 -6.60 -20.29 -19.77
CA GLY A 279 -7.75 -20.92 -20.39
C GLY A 279 -9.08 -20.74 -19.65
N LEU A 280 -9.13 -19.84 -18.66
CA LEU A 280 -10.38 -19.52 -17.97
C LEU A 280 -11.28 -18.61 -18.82
N THR A 281 -12.58 -18.70 -18.58
CA THR A 281 -13.55 -17.80 -19.23
C THR A 281 -13.37 -16.35 -18.76
N LEU A 282 -13.73 -15.39 -19.61
CA LEU A 282 -13.64 -13.96 -19.27
C LEU A 282 -14.42 -13.62 -17.99
N LEU A 283 -15.56 -14.28 -17.78
CA LEU A 283 -16.39 -14.08 -16.60
C LEU A 283 -15.71 -14.57 -15.31
N GLN A 284 -15.01 -15.71 -15.37
CA GLN A 284 -14.16 -16.18 -14.26
C GLN A 284 -13.00 -15.21 -13.98
N GLY A 285 -12.37 -14.68 -15.04
CA GLY A 285 -11.33 -13.65 -14.92
C GLY A 285 -11.84 -12.40 -14.21
N LEU A 286 -13.02 -11.90 -14.60
CA LEU A 286 -13.63 -10.73 -13.97
C LEU A 286 -14.05 -10.98 -12.51
N ALA A 287 -14.51 -12.19 -12.18
CA ALA A 287 -14.78 -12.56 -10.79
C ALA A 287 -13.49 -12.56 -9.94
N ALA A 288 -12.39 -13.07 -10.49
CA ALA A 288 -11.08 -13.02 -9.82
C ALA A 288 -10.60 -11.57 -9.61
N VAL A 289 -10.80 -10.69 -10.60
CA VAL A 289 -10.51 -9.25 -10.48
C VAL A 289 -11.35 -8.60 -9.38
N GLU A 290 -12.65 -8.87 -9.31
CA GLU A 290 -13.55 -8.24 -8.35
C GLU A 290 -13.19 -8.53 -6.88
N VAL A 291 -12.80 -9.77 -6.58
CA VAL A 291 -12.37 -10.19 -5.23
C VAL A 291 -11.04 -9.53 -4.85
N THR A 292 -10.21 -9.25 -5.84
CA THR A 292 -8.85 -8.76 -5.69
C THR A 292 -8.77 -7.24 -5.51
N LEU A 293 -9.68 -6.50 -6.13
CA LEU A 293 -9.71 -5.04 -6.03
C LEU A 293 -10.09 -4.59 -4.62
N SER A 294 -9.31 -3.68 -4.03
CA SER A 294 -9.60 -3.12 -2.71
C SER A 294 -10.61 -1.97 -2.75
N SER A 295 -10.71 -1.28 -3.90
CA SER A 295 -11.59 -0.13 -4.08
C SER A 295 -13.00 -0.56 -4.43
N LEU A 296 -13.96 -0.20 -3.57
CA LEU A 296 -15.38 -0.44 -3.80
C LEU A 296 -15.86 0.11 -5.16
N LEU A 297 -15.41 1.30 -5.55
CA LEU A 297 -15.78 1.92 -6.82
C LEU A 297 -15.35 1.08 -8.04
N TRP A 298 -14.18 0.46 -8.00
CA TRP A 298 -13.72 -0.43 -9.07
C TRP A 298 -14.39 -1.80 -9.03
N ARG A 299 -14.65 -2.33 -7.82
CA ARG A 299 -15.41 -3.58 -7.66
C ARG A 299 -16.82 -3.46 -8.24
N GLU A 300 -17.52 -2.37 -7.97
CA GLU A 300 -18.86 -2.09 -8.52
C GLU A 300 -18.83 -1.99 -10.05
N ALA A 301 -17.78 -1.39 -10.64
CA ALA A 301 -17.61 -1.32 -12.09
C ALA A 301 -17.36 -2.70 -12.72
N ILE A 302 -16.52 -3.53 -12.10
CA ILE A 302 -16.26 -4.90 -12.56
C ILE A 302 -17.52 -5.78 -12.41
N ALA A 303 -18.29 -5.64 -11.33
CA ALA A 303 -19.55 -6.35 -11.17
C ALA A 303 -20.57 -5.96 -12.26
N ALA A 304 -20.65 -4.68 -12.64
CA ALA A 304 -21.49 -4.23 -13.74
C ALA A 304 -21.02 -4.81 -15.10
N LEU A 305 -19.71 -4.90 -15.33
CA LEU A 305 -19.14 -5.55 -16.51
C LEU A 305 -19.51 -7.04 -16.57
N GLN A 306 -19.41 -7.77 -15.44
CA GLN A 306 -19.82 -9.17 -15.36
C GLN A 306 -21.29 -9.36 -15.73
N GLN A 307 -22.19 -8.51 -15.21
CA GLN A 307 -23.61 -8.56 -15.54
C GLN A 307 -23.86 -8.33 -17.04
N HIS A 308 -23.10 -7.43 -17.67
CA HIS A 308 -23.22 -7.13 -19.10
C HIS A 308 -22.83 -8.34 -19.96
N ILE A 309 -21.72 -9.00 -19.62
CA ILE A 309 -21.22 -10.19 -20.33
C ILE A 309 -22.11 -11.40 -20.07
N ALA A 310 -22.61 -11.57 -18.84
CA ALA A 310 -23.57 -12.61 -18.50
C ALA A 310 -24.88 -12.49 -19.32
N ALA A 311 -25.24 -11.27 -19.73
CA ALA A 311 -26.35 -11.00 -20.62
C ALA A 311 -26.03 -11.21 -22.12
N GLY A 312 -24.83 -11.71 -22.46
CA GLY A 312 -24.41 -12.02 -23.83
C GLY A 312 -23.95 -10.82 -24.66
N LYS A 313 -23.73 -9.66 -24.02
CA LYS A 313 -23.24 -8.46 -24.69
C LYS A 313 -21.69 -8.41 -24.66
N PRO A 314 -21.04 -7.83 -25.68
CA PRO A 314 -19.58 -7.81 -25.77
C PRO A 314 -18.94 -6.88 -24.73
N LEU A 315 -17.71 -7.20 -24.30
CA LEU A 315 -17.00 -6.46 -23.25
C LEU A 315 -16.69 -5.03 -23.67
N HIS A 316 -16.33 -4.77 -24.93
CA HIS A 316 -15.98 -3.42 -25.37
C HIS A 316 -17.12 -2.40 -25.16
N GLN A 317 -18.38 -2.80 -25.41
CA GLN A 317 -19.54 -1.94 -25.20
C GLN A 317 -19.75 -1.60 -23.72
N ALA A 318 -19.51 -2.57 -22.84
CA ALA A 318 -19.65 -2.39 -21.42
C ALA A 318 -18.57 -1.44 -20.85
N LEU A 319 -17.37 -1.46 -21.42
CA LEU A 319 -16.26 -0.57 -21.05
C LEU A 319 -16.50 0.87 -21.51
N GLU A 320 -17.01 1.07 -22.73
CA GLU A 320 -17.33 2.40 -23.26
C GLU A 320 -18.38 3.14 -22.42
N GLN A 321 -19.27 2.41 -21.75
CA GLN A 321 -20.31 2.97 -20.88
C GLN A 321 -19.79 3.40 -19.51
N HIS A 322 -18.59 2.97 -19.08
CA HIS A 322 -18.06 3.24 -17.76
C HIS A 322 -16.97 4.34 -17.75
N PRO A 323 -17.13 5.42 -16.97
CA PRO A 323 -16.21 6.59 -16.98
C PRO A 323 -14.83 6.31 -16.36
N LEU A 324 -14.58 5.09 -15.89
CA LEU A 324 -13.32 4.69 -15.27
C LEU A 324 -12.32 4.13 -16.28
N PHE A 325 -12.82 3.61 -17.40
CA PHE A 325 -12.02 3.07 -18.48
C PHE A 325 -11.75 4.16 -19.51
N THR A 326 -10.59 4.07 -20.19
CA THR A 326 -10.23 5.01 -21.24
C THR A 326 -10.80 4.54 -22.58
N ALA A 327 -10.95 5.45 -23.54
CA ALA A 327 -11.40 5.09 -24.90
C ALA A 327 -10.47 4.04 -25.55
N LEU A 328 -9.17 4.11 -25.27
CA LEU A 328 -8.18 3.12 -25.73
C LEU A 328 -8.51 1.70 -25.25
N CYS A 329 -9.03 1.55 -24.02
CA CYS A 329 -9.44 0.25 -23.48
C CYS A 329 -10.53 -0.38 -24.33
N GLY A 330 -11.60 0.38 -24.64
CA GLY A 330 -12.70 -0.11 -25.47
C GLY A 330 -12.25 -0.47 -26.88
N GLN A 331 -11.40 0.36 -27.49
CA GLN A 331 -10.88 0.14 -28.85
C GLN A 331 -10.05 -1.13 -28.96
N LEU A 332 -9.05 -1.32 -28.08
CA LEU A 332 -8.19 -2.51 -28.13
C LEU A 332 -8.96 -3.78 -27.80
N ILE A 333 -9.90 -3.72 -26.86
CA ILE A 333 -10.73 -4.88 -26.53
C ILE A 333 -11.68 -5.23 -27.66
N ARG A 334 -12.26 -4.23 -28.35
CA ARG A 334 -13.07 -4.47 -29.55
C ARG A 334 -12.28 -5.21 -30.62
N VAL A 335 -11.06 -4.74 -30.92
CA VAL A 335 -10.17 -5.41 -31.89
C VAL A 335 -9.83 -6.83 -31.43
N GLY A 336 -9.57 -7.03 -30.13
CA GLY A 336 -9.29 -8.34 -29.56
C GLY A 336 -10.48 -9.31 -29.62
N GLU A 337 -11.70 -8.82 -29.36
CA GLU A 337 -12.94 -9.61 -29.46
C GLU A 337 -13.26 -9.98 -30.91
N GLU A 338 -13.16 -9.02 -31.85
CA GLU A 338 -13.44 -9.26 -33.27
C GLU A 338 -12.40 -10.19 -33.92
N ALA A 339 -11.13 -10.08 -33.52
CA ALA A 339 -10.03 -10.90 -34.06
C ALA A 339 -9.79 -12.21 -33.28
N GLY A 340 -10.50 -12.45 -32.17
CA GLY A 340 -10.30 -13.61 -31.30
C GLY A 340 -8.95 -13.63 -30.56
N ALA A 341 -8.29 -12.47 -30.41
CA ALA A 341 -6.97 -12.29 -29.80
C ALA A 341 -7.04 -11.41 -28.54
N LEU A 342 -8.05 -11.65 -27.70
CA LEU A 342 -8.34 -10.85 -26.50
C LEU A 342 -7.20 -10.93 -25.47
N ASP A 343 -6.59 -12.11 -25.31
CA ASP A 343 -5.43 -12.35 -24.45
C ASP A 343 -4.25 -11.41 -24.78
N LEU A 344 -3.91 -11.28 -26.07
CA LEU A 344 -2.86 -10.39 -26.55
C LEU A 344 -3.21 -8.92 -26.29
N MET A 345 -4.45 -8.52 -26.53
CA MET A 345 -4.89 -7.13 -26.33
C MET A 345 -4.92 -6.75 -24.85
N LEU A 346 -5.31 -7.67 -23.96
CA LEU A 346 -5.24 -7.48 -22.51
C LEU A 346 -3.78 -7.33 -22.04
N ALA A 347 -2.86 -8.14 -22.57
CA ALA A 347 -1.42 -8.00 -22.28
C ALA A 347 -0.91 -6.61 -22.66
N ARG A 348 -1.23 -6.14 -23.88
CA ARG A 348 -0.85 -4.82 -24.38
C ARG A 348 -1.43 -3.69 -23.52
N LEU A 349 -2.68 -3.80 -23.09
CA LEU A 349 -3.30 -2.83 -22.19
C LEU A 349 -2.60 -2.79 -20.83
N ALA A 350 -2.25 -3.94 -20.26
CA ALA A 350 -1.52 -4.02 -19.00
C ALA A 350 -0.15 -3.32 -19.10
N GLU A 351 0.63 -3.64 -20.15
CA GLU A 351 1.93 -3.03 -20.44
C GLU A 351 1.83 -1.51 -20.64
N TRP A 352 0.85 -1.06 -21.43
CA TRP A 352 0.65 0.35 -21.73
C TRP A 352 0.31 1.15 -20.46
N HIS A 353 -0.64 0.67 -19.67
CA HIS A 353 -1.02 1.34 -18.42
C HIS A 353 0.10 1.31 -17.38
N GLU A 354 0.91 0.25 -17.35
CA GLU A 354 2.08 0.19 -16.46
C GLU A 354 3.11 1.25 -16.83
N ALA A 355 3.48 1.34 -18.12
CA ALA A 355 4.43 2.32 -18.62
C ALA A 355 3.94 3.76 -18.37
N GLU A 356 2.68 4.05 -18.70
CA GLU A 356 2.07 5.37 -18.50
C GLU A 356 2.02 5.74 -17.00
N THR A 357 1.71 4.78 -16.12
CA THR A 357 1.69 5.01 -14.67
C THR A 357 3.09 5.33 -14.13
N ARG A 358 4.12 4.65 -14.65
CA ARG A 358 5.51 4.89 -14.24
C ARG A 358 6.01 6.25 -14.71
N GLU A 359 5.76 6.61 -15.96
CA GLU A 359 6.13 7.93 -16.50
C GLU A 359 5.44 9.06 -15.73
N ARG A 360 4.15 8.89 -15.38
CA ARG A 360 3.43 9.82 -14.49
C ARG A 360 4.09 9.93 -13.12
N ALA A 361 4.58 8.83 -12.56
CA ALA A 361 5.26 8.87 -11.26
C ALA A 361 6.58 9.66 -11.33
N ASP A 362 7.33 9.48 -12.41
CA ASP A 362 8.60 10.18 -12.64
C ASP A 362 8.39 11.67 -12.89
N THR A 363 7.39 12.05 -13.70
CA THR A 363 7.03 13.47 -13.91
C THR A 363 6.54 14.14 -12.64
N LEU A 364 5.78 13.44 -11.80
CA LEU A 364 5.38 13.95 -10.49
C LEU A 364 6.59 14.18 -9.60
N ALA A 365 7.51 13.22 -9.54
CA ALA A 365 8.75 13.36 -8.78
C ALA A 365 9.56 14.59 -9.24
N ALA A 366 9.71 14.78 -10.55
CA ALA A 366 10.43 15.92 -11.12
C ALA A 366 9.72 17.27 -10.83
N SER A 367 8.38 17.30 -10.85
CA SER A 367 7.61 18.51 -10.58
C SER A 367 7.70 19.01 -9.12
N LEU A 368 8.07 18.12 -8.19
CA LEU A 368 8.25 18.50 -6.78
C LEU A 368 9.41 19.48 -6.60
N GLU A 369 10.47 19.40 -7.40
CA GLU A 369 11.65 20.26 -7.23
C GLU A 369 11.36 21.75 -7.49
N PRO A 370 10.76 22.16 -8.63
CA PRO A 370 10.32 23.54 -8.84
C PRO A 370 9.32 24.03 -7.80
N MET A 371 8.37 23.17 -7.39
CA MET A 371 7.40 23.49 -6.35
C MET A 371 8.10 23.83 -5.02
N MET A 372 9.11 23.04 -4.66
CA MET A 372 9.91 23.28 -3.47
C MET A 372 10.71 24.56 -3.54
N MET A 373 11.30 24.90 -4.69
CA MET A 373 12.00 26.18 -4.87
C MET A 373 11.06 27.38 -4.62
N VAL A 374 9.83 27.33 -5.13
CA VAL A 374 8.84 28.38 -4.91
C VAL A 374 8.43 28.46 -3.43
N VAL A 375 8.16 27.32 -2.79
CA VAL A 375 7.78 27.28 -1.37
C VAL A 375 8.91 27.78 -0.47
N ILE A 376 10.14 27.31 -0.68
CA ILE A 376 11.30 27.71 0.11
C ILE A 376 11.64 29.17 -0.14
N GLY A 377 11.64 29.61 -1.40
CA GLY A 377 11.83 31.01 -1.75
C GLY A 377 10.78 31.90 -1.11
N GLY A 378 9.53 31.46 -1.04
CA GLY A 378 8.46 32.13 -0.31
C GLY A 378 8.74 32.22 1.20
N ILE A 379 9.14 31.12 1.84
CA ILE A 379 9.46 31.07 3.28
C ILE A 379 10.65 31.99 3.60
N VAL A 380 11.76 31.82 2.88
CA VAL A 380 13.00 32.58 3.10
C VAL A 380 12.79 34.05 2.74
N GLY A 381 12.12 34.35 1.63
CA GLY A 381 11.80 35.72 1.22
C GLY A 381 10.92 36.45 2.25
N THR A 382 9.88 35.78 2.75
CA THR A 382 9.04 36.31 3.84
C THR A 382 9.88 36.61 5.07
N LEU A 383 10.78 35.70 5.43
CA LEU A 383 11.67 35.85 6.58
C LEU A 383 12.63 37.02 6.43
N VAL A 384 13.29 37.15 5.27
CA VAL A 384 14.22 38.25 4.98
C VAL A 384 13.48 39.59 5.04
N ILE A 385 12.30 39.70 4.41
CA ILE A 385 11.50 40.94 4.46
C ILE A 385 11.12 41.27 5.90
N ALA A 386 10.64 40.30 6.67
CA ALA A 386 10.27 40.50 8.07
C ALA A 386 11.46 40.98 8.92
N MET A 387 12.67 40.53 8.62
CA MET A 387 13.87 40.91 9.35
C MET A 387 14.45 42.27 8.96
N TYR A 388 14.47 42.60 7.67
CA TYR A 388 15.09 43.84 7.18
C TYR A 388 14.16 45.05 7.22
N LEU A 389 12.84 44.85 7.15
CA LEU A 389 11.89 45.95 7.20
C LEU A 389 12.01 46.79 8.50
N PRO A 390 12.20 46.19 9.69
CA PRO A 390 12.57 46.92 10.88
C PRO A 390 13.89 47.70 10.74
N VAL A 391 14.91 47.17 10.08
CA VAL A 391 16.18 47.91 9.93
C VAL A 391 15.98 49.21 9.14
N PHE A 392 15.17 49.19 8.08
CA PHE A 392 14.87 50.38 7.29
C PHE A 392 14.00 51.38 8.04
N GLY A 393 12.99 50.92 8.79
CA GLY A 393 12.11 51.80 9.55
C GLY A 393 12.81 52.60 10.66
N LEU A 394 13.90 52.07 11.23
CA LEU A 394 14.73 52.84 12.18
C LEU A 394 15.55 53.92 11.48
N GLY A 395 16.00 53.67 10.26
CA GLY A 395 16.70 54.68 9.45
C GLY A 395 15.82 55.89 9.15
N ASP A 396 14.54 55.67 8.86
CA ASP A 396 13.56 56.74 8.63
C ASP A 396 13.12 57.45 9.93
N ALA A 397 13.16 56.77 11.09
CA ALA A 397 12.80 57.34 12.38
C ALA A 397 13.94 58.11 13.08
N MET A 398 15.19 57.90 12.66
CA MET A 398 16.37 58.62 13.16
C MET A 398 16.68 59.90 12.36
N HIS A 399 15.97 60.15 11.27
CA HIS A 399 15.93 61.43 10.54
C HIS A 399 14.67 62.21 10.92
#